data_AF-A0A165TZY0-F1
#
_entry.id   AF-A0A165TZY0-F1
#
_cell.length_a   1.000
_cell.length_b   1.000
_cell.length_c   1.000
_cell.angle_alpha   90.00
_cell.angle_beta   90.00
_cell.angle_gamma   90.00
#
_symmetry.space_group_name_H-M   'P 1'
#
loop_
_entity.id
_entity.type
_entity.pdbx_description
1 polymer ?
#
loop_
_entity_poly.entity_id
_entity_poly.type
_entity_poly.pdbx_seq_one_letter_code
_entity_poly.pdbx_strand_id
1 'polypeptide(L)'
;MSGSSPVPTAEFPAQTPYILPDFRTPSPASSLGTKYDPDETSPSDWEIDDETWDKKMQGVLALDEMSEAERLANEDPKLPKPKTQAEERQLHEQVMAKLRAAVDQLGEDERFEQLASRGSRIETQPKPVSGDLDVILQSLMAIPIGQPIATSSTYRSHVRATSGDFDSRRKSLAHIPPPQPPSDGRNTDSISTTGPGQKPATRRKTRSRKT
;
A
#
# COMPACT_ATOMS: atom_id res chain seq x y z
N MET A 1 -13.06 -58.88 30.21
CA MET A 1 -12.76 -57.62 30.93
C MET A 1 -12.68 -56.52 29.88
N SER A 2 -13.76 -55.77 29.70
CA SER A 2 -13.86 -54.73 28.67
C SER A 2 -13.40 -53.40 29.25
N GLY A 3 -12.26 -52.89 28.75
CA GLY A 3 -11.72 -51.59 29.12
C GLY A 3 -12.47 -50.48 28.39
N SER A 4 -13.11 -49.59 29.15
CA SER A 4 -13.71 -48.34 28.68
C SER A 4 -12.61 -47.35 28.32
N SER A 5 -12.48 -47.00 27.05
CA SER A 5 -11.58 -45.93 26.60
C SER A 5 -12.19 -44.56 26.91
N PRO A 6 -11.45 -43.59 27.49
CA PRO A 6 -11.96 -42.24 27.68
C PRO A 6 -12.06 -41.50 26.35
N VAL A 7 -13.23 -40.92 26.10
CA VAL A 7 -13.49 -40.03 24.95
C VAL A 7 -12.81 -38.69 25.21
N PRO A 8 -12.01 -38.15 24.27
CA PRO A 8 -11.41 -36.83 24.42
C PRO A 8 -12.50 -35.75 24.34
N THR A 9 -12.72 -35.05 25.45
CA THR A 9 -13.54 -33.84 25.52
C THR A 9 -12.80 -32.72 24.78
N ALA A 10 -13.33 -32.30 23.62
CA ALA A 10 -12.84 -31.12 22.93
C ALA A 10 -13.18 -29.88 23.76
N GLU A 11 -12.16 -29.27 24.38
CA GLU A 11 -12.26 -27.94 24.98
C GLU A 11 -12.34 -26.90 23.86
N PHE A 12 -13.54 -26.37 23.63
CA PHE A 12 -13.70 -25.20 22.77
C PHE A 12 -13.23 -23.96 23.55
N PRO A 13 -12.34 -23.12 22.98
CA PRO A 13 -11.90 -21.89 23.63
C PRO A 13 -13.12 -21.02 23.93
N ALA A 14 -13.22 -20.61 25.19
CA ALA A 14 -14.30 -19.80 25.70
C ALA A 14 -14.41 -18.50 24.89
N GLN A 15 -15.57 -18.36 24.24
CA GLN A 15 -16.27 -17.11 24.00
C GLN A 15 -15.46 -16.03 23.28
N THR A 16 -15.45 -16.11 21.95
CA THR A 16 -15.50 -14.87 21.18
C THR A 16 -16.75 -14.09 21.61
N PRO A 17 -16.66 -12.79 21.95
CA PRO A 17 -17.83 -12.02 22.32
C PRO A 17 -18.82 -12.13 21.15
N TYR A 18 -20.01 -12.65 21.41
CA TYR A 18 -21.11 -12.66 20.46
C TYR A 18 -21.28 -11.22 19.96
N ILE A 19 -20.82 -10.96 18.73
CA ILE A 19 -21.17 -9.75 18.02
C ILE A 19 -22.69 -9.84 17.90
N LEU A 20 -23.41 -8.91 18.55
CA LEU A 20 -24.86 -8.86 18.44
C LEU A 20 -25.22 -8.95 16.95
N PRO A 21 -26.20 -9.78 16.56
CA PRO A 21 -26.70 -9.80 15.20
C PRO A 21 -26.93 -8.35 14.78
N ASP A 22 -26.17 -7.92 13.78
CA ASP A 22 -26.26 -6.59 13.23
C ASP A 22 -27.72 -6.42 12.79
N PHE A 23 -28.51 -5.69 13.58
CA PHE A 23 -29.89 -5.35 13.27
C PHE A 23 -29.82 -4.33 12.13
N ARG A 24 -29.47 -4.85 10.95
CA ARG A 24 -29.60 -4.11 9.69
C ARG A 24 -31.02 -3.63 9.67
N THR A 25 -31.19 -2.32 9.58
CA THR A 25 -32.50 -1.73 9.32
C THR A 25 -33.08 -2.49 8.13
N PRO A 26 -34.34 -2.95 8.19
CA PRO A 26 -34.95 -3.64 7.07
C PRO A 26 -34.72 -2.76 5.84
N SER A 27 -34.10 -3.33 4.80
CA SER A 27 -33.85 -2.61 3.56
C SER A 27 -35.15 -1.88 3.19
N PRO A 28 -35.11 -0.57 2.90
CA PRO A 28 -36.32 0.21 2.71
C PRO A 28 -37.20 -0.52 1.69
N ALA A 29 -38.35 -1.03 2.14
CA ALA A 29 -39.31 -1.78 1.32
C ALA A 29 -39.97 -0.91 0.23
N SER A 30 -39.50 0.33 0.07
CA SER A 30 -40.04 1.37 -0.79
C SER A 30 -38.99 1.88 -1.77
N SER A 31 -38.28 0.98 -2.44
CA SER A 31 -37.56 1.28 -3.69
C SER A 31 -38.31 0.76 -4.93
N LEU A 32 -39.62 0.60 -4.83
CA LEU A 32 -40.54 0.20 -5.91
C LEU A 32 -41.38 1.40 -6.43
N GLY A 33 -40.88 2.62 -6.21
CA GLY A 33 -41.48 3.87 -6.66
C GLY A 33 -40.62 4.62 -7.68
N THR A 34 -39.58 3.98 -8.25
CA THR A 34 -38.89 4.54 -9.41
C THR A 34 -39.90 4.55 -10.55
N LYS A 35 -40.47 5.73 -10.81
CA LYS A 35 -41.10 6.00 -12.10
C LYS A 35 -39.98 5.86 -13.10
N TYR A 36 -39.91 4.70 -13.75
CA TYR A 36 -39.07 4.55 -14.91
C TYR A 36 -39.55 5.61 -15.90
N ASP A 37 -38.64 6.45 -16.34
CA ASP A 37 -38.92 7.28 -17.51
C ASP A 37 -39.27 6.36 -18.68
N PRO A 38 -40.07 6.84 -19.65
CA PRO A 38 -40.40 6.06 -20.83
C PRO A 38 -39.15 5.41 -21.39
N ASP A 39 -39.22 4.11 -21.65
CA ASP A 39 -38.11 3.31 -22.14
C ASP A 39 -37.41 4.05 -23.30
N GLU A 40 -36.15 4.42 -23.08
CA GLU A 40 -35.34 5.15 -24.06
C GLU A 40 -34.72 4.22 -25.10
N THR A 41 -35.07 2.92 -25.11
CA THR A 41 -34.67 2.03 -26.20
C THR A 41 -35.22 2.54 -27.52
N SER A 42 -34.32 2.99 -28.39
CA SER A 42 -34.72 3.48 -29.71
C SER A 42 -35.17 2.27 -30.55
N PRO A 43 -36.20 2.40 -31.40
CA PRO A 43 -36.61 1.31 -32.29
C PRO A 43 -35.47 0.81 -33.18
N SER A 44 -34.50 1.68 -33.49
CA SER A 44 -33.28 1.35 -34.21
C SER A 44 -32.36 0.39 -33.47
N ASP A 45 -32.42 0.29 -32.14
CA ASP A 45 -31.57 -0.63 -31.38
C ASP A 45 -31.97 -2.11 -31.59
N TRP A 46 -33.19 -2.37 -32.08
CA TRP A 46 -33.66 -3.71 -32.39
C TRP A 46 -33.17 -4.25 -33.75
N GLU A 47 -32.64 -3.37 -34.61
CA GLU A 47 -32.12 -3.74 -35.94
C GLU A 47 -30.59 -3.93 -35.96
N ILE A 48 -29.93 -3.69 -34.82
CA ILE A 48 -28.48 -3.78 -34.66
C ILE A 48 -28.10 -5.24 -34.36
N ASP A 49 -27.04 -5.74 -34.99
CA ASP A 49 -26.50 -7.08 -34.75
C ASP A 49 -25.83 -7.14 -33.36
N ASP A 50 -25.87 -8.30 -32.70
CA ASP A 50 -25.42 -8.44 -31.30
C ASP A 50 -23.96 -7.96 -31.11
N GLU A 51 -23.07 -8.26 -32.06
CA GLU A 51 -21.67 -7.83 -32.00
C GLU A 51 -21.50 -6.31 -32.08
N THR A 52 -22.36 -5.64 -32.86
CA THR A 52 -22.34 -4.18 -32.97
C THR A 52 -22.96 -3.49 -31.77
N TRP A 53 -23.98 -4.12 -31.16
CA TRP A 53 -24.56 -3.68 -29.90
C TRP A 53 -23.54 -3.75 -28.77
N ASP A 54 -22.82 -4.86 -28.65
CA ASP A 54 -21.79 -5.04 -27.62
C ASP A 54 -20.69 -3.99 -27.74
N LYS A 55 -20.20 -3.71 -28.96
CA LYS A 55 -19.20 -2.65 -29.20
C LYS A 55 -19.72 -1.27 -28.83
N LYS A 56 -20.99 -0.97 -29.13
CA LYS A 56 -21.64 0.30 -28.75
C LYS A 56 -21.72 0.41 -27.23
N MET A 57 -22.15 -0.64 -26.54
CA MET A 57 -22.25 -0.67 -25.08
C MET A 57 -20.89 -0.59 -24.39
N GLN A 58 -19.88 -1.29 -24.90
CA GLN A 58 -18.51 -1.21 -24.40
C GLN A 58 -17.95 0.21 -24.54
N GLY A 59 -18.25 0.89 -25.65
CA GLY A 59 -17.90 2.31 -25.86
C GLY A 59 -18.65 3.26 -24.92
N VAL A 60 -19.95 3.06 -24.71
CA VAL A 60 -20.77 3.88 -23.78
C VAL A 60 -20.32 3.71 -22.34
N LEU A 61 -19.99 2.48 -21.93
CA LEU A 61 -19.45 2.19 -20.61
C LEU A 61 -17.97 2.59 -20.47
N ALA A 62 -17.31 2.95 -21.58
CA ALA A 62 -15.90 3.31 -21.64
C ALA A 62 -14.98 2.30 -20.92
N LEU A 63 -15.33 1.00 -20.95
CA LEU A 63 -14.58 -0.04 -20.24
C LEU A 63 -13.17 -0.25 -20.79
N ASP A 64 -12.95 0.09 -22.06
CA ASP A 64 -11.65 0.04 -22.72
C ASP A 64 -10.81 1.31 -22.48
N GLU A 65 -11.40 2.36 -21.90
CA GLU A 65 -10.67 3.56 -21.54
C GLU A 65 -10.05 3.41 -20.16
N MET A 66 -8.75 3.65 -20.09
CA MET A 66 -8.02 3.68 -18.82
C MET A 66 -8.59 4.80 -17.93
N SER A 67 -8.90 4.45 -16.68
CA SER A 67 -9.45 5.43 -15.72
C SER A 67 -8.51 6.61 -15.54
N GLU A 68 -9.04 7.81 -15.22
CA GLU A 68 -8.19 8.99 -14.96
C GLU A 68 -7.15 8.75 -13.86
N ALA A 69 -7.52 7.95 -12.84
CA ALA A 69 -6.62 7.55 -11.77
C ALA A 69 -5.49 6.65 -12.29
N GLU A 70 -5.80 5.70 -13.16
CA GLU A 70 -4.82 4.82 -13.80
C GLU A 70 -3.93 5.60 -14.77
N ARG A 71 -4.49 6.59 -15.49
CA ARG A 71 -3.72 7.49 -16.34
C ARG A 71 -2.70 8.28 -15.53
N LEU A 72 -3.11 8.85 -14.39
CA LEU A 72 -2.21 9.57 -13.49
C LEU A 72 -1.17 8.65 -12.85
N ALA A 73 -1.53 7.40 -12.52
CA ALA A 73 -0.59 6.42 -11.98
C ALA A 73 0.44 5.96 -13.04
N ASN A 74 0.02 5.87 -14.30
CA ASN A 74 0.88 5.52 -15.43
C ASN A 74 1.70 6.70 -15.95
N GLU A 75 1.40 7.93 -15.53
CA GLU A 75 2.31 9.05 -15.76
C GLU A 75 3.55 8.86 -14.89
N ASP A 76 4.66 8.45 -15.52
CA ASP A 76 5.96 8.41 -14.87
C ASP A 76 6.19 9.73 -14.14
N PRO A 77 6.56 9.71 -12.84
CA PRO A 77 6.81 10.92 -12.08
C PRO A 77 7.97 11.67 -12.74
N LYS A 78 7.63 12.66 -13.58
CA LYS A 78 8.60 13.43 -14.34
C LYS A 78 9.40 14.26 -13.35
N LEU A 79 10.67 13.90 -13.16
CA LEU A 79 11.60 14.76 -12.47
C LEU A 79 11.64 16.12 -13.20
N PRO A 80 11.68 17.24 -12.46
CA PRO A 80 11.78 18.56 -13.07
C PRO A 80 13.04 18.61 -13.94
N LYS A 81 12.90 19.01 -15.20
CA LYS A 81 14.03 19.12 -16.12
C LYS A 81 14.95 20.26 -15.64
N PRO A 82 16.20 19.99 -15.25
CA PRO A 82 17.11 21.04 -14.81
C PRO A 82 17.38 21.99 -15.99
N LYS A 83 17.40 23.30 -15.71
CA LYS A 83 17.68 24.32 -16.74
C LYS A 83 19.16 24.64 -16.81
N THR A 84 19.89 24.37 -15.73
CA THR A 84 21.33 24.67 -15.59
C THR A 84 22.12 23.42 -15.19
N GLN A 85 23.40 23.39 -15.58
CA GLN A 85 24.30 22.27 -15.25
C GLN A 85 24.52 22.12 -13.73
N ALA A 86 24.48 23.22 -12.97
CA ALA A 86 24.61 23.17 -11.51
C ALA A 86 23.40 22.47 -10.86
N GLU A 87 22.18 22.82 -11.28
CA GLU A 87 20.95 22.14 -10.84
C GLU A 87 20.95 20.66 -11.22
N GLU A 88 21.45 20.31 -12.41
CA GLU A 88 21.56 18.91 -12.85
C GLU A 88 22.48 18.09 -11.93
N ARG A 89 23.65 18.62 -11.57
CA ARG A 89 24.56 17.95 -10.62
C ARG A 89 23.92 17.77 -9.26
N GLN A 90 23.26 18.81 -8.74
CA GLN A 90 22.58 18.76 -7.45
C GLN A 90 21.43 17.74 -7.45
N LEU A 91 20.62 17.72 -8.51
CA LEU A 91 19.53 16.75 -8.67
C LEU A 91 20.08 15.32 -8.75
N HIS A 92 21.14 15.12 -9.53
CA HIS A 92 21.81 13.83 -9.64
C HIS A 92 22.36 13.33 -8.30
N GLU A 93 23.06 14.19 -7.54
CA GLU A 93 23.55 13.84 -6.21
C GLU A 93 22.41 13.49 -5.25
N GLN A 94 21.32 14.26 -5.27
CA GLN A 94 20.14 13.99 -4.45
C GLN A 94 19.48 12.65 -4.82
N VAL A 95 19.33 12.37 -6.11
CA VAL A 95 18.75 11.10 -6.60
C VAL A 95 19.65 9.94 -6.19
N MET A 96 20.96 10.04 -6.38
CA MET A 96 21.91 9.00 -5.99
C MET A 96 21.94 8.78 -4.47
N ALA A 97 21.84 9.83 -3.66
CA ALA A 97 21.75 9.70 -2.21
C ALA A 97 20.47 8.97 -1.78
N LYS A 98 19.32 9.32 -2.36
CA LYS A 98 18.04 8.64 -2.10
C LYS A 98 18.07 7.18 -2.53
N LEU A 99 18.62 6.88 -3.69
CA LEU A 99 18.74 5.50 -4.19
C LEU A 99 19.61 4.64 -3.26
N ARG A 100 20.76 5.16 -2.79
CA ARG A 100 21.59 4.44 -1.81
C ARG A 100 20.86 4.18 -0.51
N ALA A 101 20.17 5.19 0.04
CA ALA A 101 19.38 5.03 1.25
C ALA A 101 18.26 3.99 1.09
N ALA A 102 17.58 3.97 -0.06
CA ALA A 102 16.54 2.97 -0.34
C ALA A 102 17.11 1.55 -0.47
N VAL A 103 18.31 1.39 -1.06
CA VAL A 103 19.00 0.10 -1.12
C VAL A 103 19.42 -0.37 0.27
N ASP A 104 19.95 0.53 1.10
CA ASP A 104 20.31 0.22 2.49
C ASP A 104 19.07 -0.22 3.29
N GLN A 105 17.94 0.48 3.11
CA GLN A 105 16.66 0.13 3.73
C GLN A 105 16.16 -1.25 3.27
N LEU A 106 16.20 -1.55 1.98
CA LEU A 106 15.83 -2.88 1.47
C LEU A 106 16.70 -3.98 2.09
N GLY A 107 17.99 -3.73 2.28
CA GLY A 107 18.88 -4.66 2.98
C GLY A 107 18.59 -4.79 4.49
N GLU A 108 18.02 -3.78 5.13
CA GLU A 108 17.50 -3.86 6.50
C GLU A 108 16.20 -4.66 6.57
N ASP A 109 15.28 -4.40 5.65
CA ASP A 109 13.99 -5.09 5.54
C ASP A 109 14.21 -6.59 5.28
N GLU A 110 15.13 -6.96 4.38
CA GLU A 110 15.47 -8.36 4.12
C GLU A 110 16.01 -9.06 5.39
N ARG A 111 16.90 -8.38 6.13
CA ARG A 111 17.42 -8.91 7.40
C ARG A 111 16.31 -9.05 8.45
N PHE A 112 15.39 -8.11 8.49
CA PHE A 112 14.24 -8.15 9.38
C PHE A 112 13.32 -9.33 9.02
N GLU A 113 13.01 -9.53 7.74
CA GLU A 113 12.19 -10.66 7.27
C GLU A 113 12.84 -12.01 7.57
N GLN A 114 14.17 -12.13 7.41
CA GLN A 114 14.91 -13.33 7.80
C GLN A 114 14.81 -13.61 9.30
N LEU A 115 14.91 -12.56 10.14
CA LEU A 115 14.75 -12.67 11.59
C LEU A 115 13.30 -13.02 11.98
N ALA A 116 12.31 -12.39 11.36
CA ALA A 116 10.89 -12.65 11.59
C ALA A 116 10.52 -14.10 11.22
N SER A 117 10.98 -14.57 10.05
CA SER A 117 10.79 -15.94 9.59
C SER A 117 11.46 -16.97 10.50
N ARG A 118 12.62 -16.63 11.08
CA ARG A 118 13.29 -17.47 12.08
C ARG A 118 12.56 -17.46 13.42
N GLY A 119 12.03 -16.31 13.84
CA GLY A 119 11.24 -16.14 15.07
C GLY A 119 10.00 -17.03 15.09
N SER A 120 9.31 -17.17 13.95
CA SER A 120 8.17 -18.09 13.80
C SER A 120 8.52 -19.56 14.08
N ARG A 121 9.78 -19.98 13.90
CA ARG A 121 10.22 -21.35 14.26
C ARG A 121 10.53 -21.54 15.75
N ILE A 122 10.63 -20.47 16.53
CA ILE A 122 10.94 -20.59 17.97
C ILE A 122 9.75 -21.22 18.72
N GLU A 123 8.52 -21.01 18.25
CA GLU A 123 7.32 -21.58 18.88
C GLU A 123 7.20 -23.10 18.68
N THR A 124 7.86 -23.66 17.65
CA THR A 124 7.89 -25.12 17.39
C THR A 124 9.16 -25.80 17.88
N GLN A 125 10.16 -25.05 18.35
CA GLN A 125 11.25 -25.70 19.07
C GLN A 125 10.68 -26.29 20.36
N PRO A 126 10.93 -27.58 20.65
CA PRO A 126 10.51 -28.17 21.89
C PRO A 126 11.12 -27.32 23.02
N LYS A 127 10.25 -26.71 23.84
CA LYS A 127 10.65 -26.04 25.08
C LYS A 127 11.63 -26.99 25.77
N PRO A 128 12.88 -26.58 26.06
CA PRO A 128 13.83 -27.49 26.69
C PRO A 128 13.26 -27.88 28.05
N VAL A 129 12.68 -29.08 28.11
CA VAL A 129 12.14 -29.66 29.35
C VAL A 129 13.30 -30.29 30.10
N SER A 130 14.34 -29.52 30.39
CA SER A 130 15.30 -29.90 31.41
C SER A 130 14.63 -29.58 32.74
N GLY A 131 14.03 -30.58 33.37
CA GLY A 131 13.52 -30.45 34.75
C GLY A 131 14.62 -30.26 35.79
N ASP A 132 15.88 -30.39 35.37
CA ASP A 132 17.05 -30.29 36.23
C ASP A 132 17.75 -28.93 36.04
N LEU A 133 17.64 -28.09 37.07
CA LEU A 133 18.15 -26.71 37.07
C LEU A 133 19.69 -26.71 37.05
N ASP A 134 20.30 -27.73 37.64
CA ASP A 134 21.76 -27.90 37.68
C ASP A 134 22.34 -28.16 36.29
N VAL A 135 21.65 -28.90 35.43
CA VAL A 135 22.08 -29.13 34.02
C VAL A 135 21.99 -27.84 33.21
N ILE A 136 21.00 -27.00 33.47
CA ILE A 136 20.86 -25.68 32.83
C ILE A 136 21.99 -24.74 33.30
N LEU A 137 22.24 -24.67 34.61
CA LEU A 137 23.32 -23.87 35.17
C LEU A 137 24.69 -24.37 34.71
N GLN A 138 24.89 -25.68 34.66
CA GLN A 138 26.11 -26.27 34.15
C GLN A 138 26.28 -25.98 32.65
N SER A 139 25.22 -26.04 31.84
CA SER A 139 25.27 -25.66 30.43
C SER A 139 25.55 -24.17 30.22
N LEU A 140 25.12 -23.29 31.13
CA LEU A 140 25.41 -21.86 31.10
C LEU A 140 26.83 -21.53 31.60
N MET A 141 27.37 -22.31 32.54
CA MET A 141 28.72 -22.13 33.08
C MET A 141 29.80 -22.88 32.28
N ALA A 142 29.42 -23.90 31.50
CA ALA A 142 30.32 -24.69 30.67
C ALA A 142 30.60 -24.05 29.31
N ILE A 143 30.47 -22.72 29.16
CA ILE A 143 31.05 -22.01 28.02
C ILE A 143 32.57 -22.25 28.11
N PRO A 144 33.15 -23.05 27.21
CA PRO A 144 34.55 -23.41 27.33
C PRO A 144 35.38 -22.16 27.07
N ILE A 145 36.09 -21.71 28.10
CA ILE A 145 37.20 -20.77 28.00
C ILE A 145 38.26 -21.45 27.13
N GLY A 146 38.19 -21.29 25.80
CA GLY A 146 39.27 -21.68 24.90
C GLY A 146 38.94 -22.46 23.63
N GLN A 147 37.68 -22.71 23.25
CA GLN A 147 37.39 -23.29 21.93
C GLN A 147 36.49 -22.37 21.09
N PRO A 148 36.92 -21.96 19.86
CA PRO A 148 36.06 -21.27 18.91
C PRO A 148 35.07 -22.29 18.35
N ILE A 149 33.95 -22.49 19.04
CA ILE A 149 32.82 -23.17 18.46
C ILE A 149 32.32 -22.26 17.35
N ALA A 150 32.45 -22.71 16.11
CA ALA A 150 31.83 -22.10 14.94
C ALA A 150 30.31 -22.29 15.00
N THR A 151 29.67 -21.84 16.07
CA THR A 151 28.31 -21.34 15.97
C THR A 151 28.43 -19.99 15.31
N SER A 152 27.97 -19.87 14.08
CA SER A 152 27.65 -18.60 13.41
C SER A 152 26.51 -17.88 14.16
N SER A 153 26.71 -17.62 15.45
CA SER A 153 25.97 -16.66 16.24
C SER A 153 26.78 -15.39 16.21
N THR A 154 26.72 -14.72 15.06
CA THR A 154 27.13 -13.33 14.92
C THR A 154 26.07 -12.47 15.63
N TYR A 155 25.91 -12.66 16.95
CA TYR A 155 25.46 -11.60 17.85
C TYR A 155 26.63 -10.63 17.97
N ARG A 156 26.93 -9.96 16.86
CA ARG A 156 27.74 -8.76 16.84
C ARG A 156 26.86 -7.71 17.51
N SER A 157 27.05 -7.55 18.81
CA SER A 157 26.54 -6.44 19.60
C SER A 157 27.13 -5.15 19.03
N HIS A 158 26.46 -4.61 18.03
CA HIS A 158 26.66 -3.25 17.51
C HIS A 158 25.49 -2.38 17.88
N VAL A 159 24.94 -2.55 19.07
CA VAL A 159 24.20 -1.45 19.66
C VAL A 159 25.28 -0.49 20.18
N ARG A 160 25.91 0.24 19.26
CA ARG A 160 26.46 1.55 19.59
C ARG A 160 25.21 2.40 19.81
N ALA A 161 24.75 2.44 21.06
CA ALA A 161 23.73 3.37 21.48
C ALA A 161 24.25 4.79 21.21
N THR A 162 23.90 5.35 20.05
CA THR A 162 23.93 6.79 19.85
C THR A 162 22.73 7.35 20.61
N SER A 163 22.88 7.37 21.94
CA SER A 163 21.99 8.00 22.92
C SER A 163 22.10 9.53 22.86
N GLY A 164 22.06 10.10 21.64
CA GLY A 164 22.43 11.50 21.40
C GLY A 164 21.31 12.42 20.90
N ASP A 165 20.27 11.93 20.24
CA ASP A 165 19.43 12.84 19.42
C ASP A 165 17.91 12.60 19.47
N PHE A 166 17.41 11.78 20.40
CA PHE A 166 15.95 11.58 20.55
C PHE A 166 15.31 12.52 21.59
N ASP A 167 15.79 13.76 21.73
CA ASP A 167 15.24 14.70 22.71
C ASP A 167 14.97 16.12 22.18
N SER A 168 14.55 16.26 20.91
CA SER A 168 14.25 17.59 20.34
C SER A 168 13.06 17.68 19.37
N ARG A 169 12.12 16.71 19.39
CA ARG A 169 10.82 16.89 18.72
C ARG A 169 9.62 16.53 19.59
N ARG A 170 9.61 17.01 20.85
CA ARG A 170 8.36 17.50 21.43
C ARG A 170 8.01 18.84 20.78
N LYS A 171 7.74 18.83 19.47
CA LYS A 171 6.89 19.87 18.89
C LYS A 171 5.53 19.60 19.49
N SER A 172 5.06 20.53 20.32
CA SER A 172 3.68 20.60 20.76
C SER A 172 2.79 20.22 19.59
N LEU A 173 2.03 19.13 19.73
CA LEU A 173 0.90 18.85 18.85
C LEU A 173 0.00 20.08 18.98
N ALA A 174 0.07 20.98 17.99
CA ALA A 174 -0.86 22.08 17.91
C ALA A 174 -2.25 21.49 17.80
N HIS A 175 -3.16 22.00 18.62
CA HIS A 175 -4.58 21.70 18.58
C HIS A 175 -5.07 21.81 17.13
N ILE A 176 -5.44 20.67 16.54
CA ILE A 176 -6.01 20.61 15.19
C ILE A 176 -7.41 21.25 15.31
N PRO A 177 -7.65 22.43 14.70
CA PRO A 177 -8.98 23.02 14.74
C PRO A 177 -9.96 22.11 13.98
N PRO A 178 -11.21 22.00 14.45
CA PRO A 178 -12.23 21.20 13.78
C PRO A 178 -12.41 21.66 12.32
N PRO A 179 -12.74 20.74 11.40
CA PRO A 179 -12.95 21.08 9.99
C PRO A 179 -14.07 22.11 9.88
N GLN A 180 -13.74 23.27 9.28
CA GLN A 180 -14.74 24.29 9.01
C GLN A 180 -15.69 23.79 7.91
N PRO A 181 -17.00 24.04 8.04
CA PRO A 181 -17.94 23.75 6.97
C PRO A 181 -17.61 24.58 5.72
N PRO A 182 -17.93 24.08 4.51
CA PRO A 182 -17.66 24.79 3.27
C PRO A 182 -18.36 26.15 3.31
N SER A 183 -17.57 27.22 3.20
CA SER A 183 -18.11 28.55 3.00
C SER A 183 -18.73 28.61 1.60
N ASP A 184 -20.05 28.77 1.54
CA ASP A 184 -20.81 29.11 0.34
C ASP A 184 -20.39 30.50 -0.18
N GLY A 185 -19.22 30.56 -0.81
CA GLY A 185 -18.73 31.71 -1.54
C GLY A 185 -19.33 31.75 -2.94
N ARG A 186 -20.61 32.17 -3.03
CA ARG A 186 -21.16 32.69 -4.30
C ARG A 186 -20.40 33.97 -4.68
N ASN A 187 -19.37 33.83 -5.49
CA ASN A 187 -18.85 34.94 -6.30
C ASN A 187 -19.50 34.86 -7.68
N THR A 188 -20.61 35.58 -7.82
CA THR A 188 -21.15 36.01 -9.11
C THR A 188 -20.54 37.37 -9.43
N ASP A 189 -19.47 37.40 -10.20
CA ASP A 189 -18.93 38.59 -10.87
C ASP A 189 -17.90 38.08 -11.89
N SER A 190 -17.75 38.59 -13.10
CA SER A 190 -18.56 39.37 -14.01
C SER A 190 -17.78 39.32 -15.34
N ILE A 191 -18.51 39.47 -16.44
CA ILE A 191 -18.04 39.31 -17.82
C ILE A 191 -17.15 40.50 -18.22
N SER A 192 -16.04 40.23 -18.92
CA SER A 192 -15.41 41.04 -19.99
C SER A 192 -14.00 40.42 -20.24
N THR A 193 -13.31 40.46 -21.38
CA THR A 193 -13.51 40.96 -22.73
C THR A 193 -12.20 40.59 -23.47
N THR A 194 -12.33 39.92 -24.62
CA THR A 194 -11.54 40.09 -25.85
C THR A 194 -9.99 40.15 -25.81
N GLY A 195 -9.33 39.22 -26.52
CA GLY A 195 -7.94 39.38 -26.96
C GLY A 195 -7.46 38.25 -27.91
N PRO A 196 -7.07 38.54 -29.17
CA PRO A 196 -6.91 37.51 -30.21
C PRO A 196 -5.48 37.00 -30.40
N GLY A 197 -5.38 35.76 -30.87
CA GLY A 197 -4.42 35.37 -31.90
C GLY A 197 -3.06 34.83 -31.45
N GLN A 198 -2.89 33.50 -31.54
CA GLN A 198 -1.63 32.94 -32.02
C GLN A 198 -1.90 31.78 -33.01
N LYS A 199 -1.20 31.88 -34.15
CA LYS A 199 -1.31 31.03 -35.33
C LYS A 199 -0.57 29.70 -35.12
N PRO A 200 -1.01 28.60 -35.76
CA PRO A 200 -0.24 27.36 -35.82
C PRO A 200 0.69 27.34 -37.05
N ALA A 201 1.98 27.05 -36.85
CA ALA A 201 2.87 26.65 -37.95
C ALA A 201 4.14 25.95 -37.42
N THR A 202 4.32 24.67 -37.73
CA THR A 202 5.43 24.19 -38.59
C THR A 202 5.42 22.66 -38.77
N ARG A 203 4.81 22.28 -39.89
CA ARG A 203 5.09 21.15 -40.79
C ARG A 203 6.48 20.48 -40.62
N ARG A 204 6.52 19.24 -40.13
CA ARG A 204 7.72 18.39 -40.11
C ARG A 204 7.79 17.56 -41.40
N LYS A 205 8.82 17.81 -42.22
CA LYS A 205 9.14 17.10 -43.46
C LYS A 205 9.47 15.63 -43.21
N THR A 206 8.80 14.74 -43.92
CA THR A 206 9.19 13.35 -44.15
C THR A 206 10.45 13.31 -45.03
N ARG A 207 11.52 12.65 -44.57
CA ARG A 207 12.66 12.29 -45.43
C ARG A 207 12.39 10.93 -46.04
N SER A 208 12.21 10.94 -47.36
CA SER A 208 12.32 9.80 -48.26
C SER A 208 13.71 9.18 -48.13
N ARG A 209 13.77 7.87 -47.89
CA ARG A 209 14.98 7.05 -48.08
C ARG A 209 14.85 6.40 -49.46
N LYS A 210 15.85 6.65 -50.31
CA LYS A 210 15.95 6.18 -51.68
C LYS A 210 17.02 5.08 -51.70
N THR A 211 16.68 3.97 -52.35
CA THR A 211 17.52 2.88 -52.91
C THR A 211 18.54 2.23 -51.99
#